data_AF-A0A815J304-F1
#
_entry.id   AF-A0A815J304-F1
#
_cell.length_a   1.000
_cell.length_b   1.000
_cell.length_c   1.000
_cell.angle_alpha   90.00
_cell.angle_beta   90.00
_cell.angle_gamma   90.00
#
_symmetry.space_group_name_H-M   'P 1'
#
loop_
_entity.id
_entity.type
_entity.pdbx_description
1 polymer ?
#
loop_
_entity_poly.entity_id
_entity_poly.type
_entity_poly.pdbx_seq_one_letter_code
_entity_poly.pdbx_strand_id
1 'polypeptide(L)'
;KEANRIRSNIAALIHKQDAVQKDVDYITNIARQLEQEIDETKDKYLQLNTRLIEINENSIQIHETNELYNGSIIPPATKTMNYLDDCSKILCTNERYLLVHHDSNLCLLDKELNIIKEKSWTQGWIMDICWSSTLSRFLVLTRSYLFLIDESTMSVVRIQKVPKLAWWSCTCSDTSLYLTTKDWGSNIYQFTLWPSIQLTKRWQPPQTCKQEETINNMIYNKEKFAVMIYNRLTKAKSIELRSANTFDRLWALNLDIDYDSRAIRCCLLNNDEWLVVDWNTSNLFHISNEGKLKLTCDYNPSPSCAAMFGANTLAVSTADGISLHKL
;
A
#
# COMPACT_ATOMS: atom_id res chain seq x y z
N LYS A 1 -55.74 13.45 -59.24
CA LYS A 1 -54.81 12.42 -58.72
C LYS A 1 -53.99 12.92 -57.53
N GLU A 2 -53.52 14.16 -57.55
CA GLU A 2 -52.68 14.76 -56.49
C GLU A 2 -53.41 15.01 -55.16
N ALA A 3 -54.65 15.50 -55.20
CA ALA A 3 -55.48 15.71 -54.00
C ALA A 3 -55.73 14.43 -53.17
N ASN A 4 -55.86 13.26 -53.83
CA ASN A 4 -56.03 11.98 -53.12
C ASN A 4 -54.73 11.51 -52.48
N ARG A 5 -53.57 11.83 -53.07
CA ARG A 5 -52.26 11.52 -52.48
C ARG A 5 -52.01 12.35 -51.22
N ILE A 6 -52.38 13.63 -51.25
CA ILE A 6 -52.28 14.52 -50.09
C ILE A 6 -53.19 14.04 -48.95
N ARG A 7 -54.45 13.67 -49.24
CA ARG A 7 -55.38 13.13 -48.23
C ARG A 7 -54.87 11.84 -47.59
N SER A 8 -54.31 10.92 -48.40
CA SER A 8 -53.73 9.67 -47.88
C SER A 8 -52.52 9.92 -46.97
N ASN A 9 -51.66 10.88 -47.32
CA ASN A 9 -50.50 11.23 -46.51
C ASN A 9 -50.90 11.92 -45.20
N ILE A 10 -51.92 12.79 -45.22
CA ILE A 10 -52.46 13.42 -44.02
C ILE A 10 -53.05 12.37 -43.08
N ALA A 11 -53.83 11.41 -43.60
CA ALA A 11 -54.38 10.32 -42.79
C ALA A 11 -53.29 9.45 -42.15
N ALA A 12 -52.21 9.15 -42.87
CA ALA A 12 -51.07 8.41 -42.34
C ALA A 12 -50.30 9.18 -41.25
N LEU A 13 -50.16 10.51 -41.40
CA LEU A 13 -49.53 11.36 -40.39
C LEU A 13 -50.38 11.48 -39.12
N ILE A 14 -51.70 11.59 -39.25
CA ILE A 14 -52.64 11.61 -38.11
C ILE A 14 -52.54 10.28 -37.34
N HIS A 15 -52.60 9.14 -38.04
CA HIS A 15 -52.45 7.83 -37.39
C HIS A 15 -51.11 7.65 -36.67
N LYS A 16 -50.02 8.19 -37.23
CA LYS A 16 -48.70 8.14 -36.60
C LYS A 16 -48.64 9.04 -35.36
N GLN A 17 -49.28 10.21 -35.41
CA GLN A 17 -49.37 11.12 -34.26
C GLN A 17 -50.18 10.49 -33.12
N ASP A 18 -51.30 9.82 -33.43
CA ASP A 18 -52.11 9.12 -32.43
C ASP A 18 -51.35 7.95 -31.77
N ALA A 19 -50.53 7.23 -32.55
CA ALA A 19 -49.68 6.17 -32.01
C ALA A 19 -48.61 6.72 -31.05
N VAL A 20 -47.93 7.80 -31.44
CA VAL A 20 -46.92 8.47 -30.59
C VAL A 20 -47.56 9.03 -29.31
N GLN A 21 -48.77 9.60 -29.39
CA GLN A 21 -49.46 10.09 -28.21
C GLN A 21 -49.76 8.96 -27.21
N LYS A 22 -50.19 7.78 -27.70
CA LYS A 22 -50.41 6.61 -26.85
C LYS A 22 -49.13 6.10 -26.20
N ASP A 23 -48.01 6.11 -26.93
CA ASP A 23 -46.71 5.72 -26.38
C ASP A 23 -46.24 6.71 -25.29
N VAL A 24 -46.46 8.01 -25.49
CA VAL A 24 -46.16 9.05 -24.48
C VAL A 24 -47.03 8.87 -23.24
N ASP A 25 -48.32 8.61 -23.40
CA ASP A 25 -49.23 8.39 -22.27
C ASP A 25 -48.83 7.12 -21.48
N TYR A 26 -48.42 6.06 -22.18
CA TYR A 26 -47.92 4.82 -21.58
C TYR A 26 -46.63 5.04 -20.78
N ILE A 27 -45.64 5.71 -21.37
CA ILE A 27 -44.36 6.02 -20.70
C ILE A 27 -44.59 6.91 -19.47
N THR A 28 -45.48 7.91 -19.58
CA THR A 28 -45.81 8.81 -18.48
C THR A 28 -46.43 8.05 -17.31
N ASN A 29 -47.29 7.06 -17.60
CA ASN A 29 -47.91 6.26 -16.54
C ASN A 29 -46.90 5.32 -15.86
N ILE A 30 -45.95 4.74 -16.61
CA ILE A 30 -44.85 3.95 -16.04
C ILE A 30 -43.94 4.82 -15.16
N ALA A 31 -43.57 6.02 -15.63
CA ALA A 31 -42.73 6.94 -14.87
C ALA A 31 -43.37 7.29 -13.52
N ARG A 32 -44.68 7.58 -13.52
CA ARG A 32 -45.44 7.85 -12.29
C ARG A 32 -45.51 6.65 -11.34
N GLN A 33 -45.62 5.43 -11.88
CA GLN A 33 -45.58 4.20 -11.06
C GLN A 33 -44.20 4.00 -10.42
N LEU A 34 -43.12 4.22 -11.18
CA LEU A 34 -41.75 4.10 -10.66
C LEU A 34 -41.44 5.17 -9.60
N GLU A 35 -41.90 6.41 -9.77
CA GLU A 35 -41.78 7.45 -8.75
C GLU A 35 -42.48 7.03 -7.46
N GLN A 36 -43.68 6.48 -7.55
CA GLN A 36 -44.43 5.99 -6.40
C GLN A 36 -43.72 4.81 -5.71
N GLU A 37 -43.17 3.86 -6.46
CA GLU A 37 -42.38 2.75 -5.89
C GLU A 37 -41.09 3.22 -5.21
N ILE A 38 -40.42 4.24 -5.77
CA ILE A 38 -39.22 4.85 -5.18
C ILE A 38 -39.56 5.51 -3.84
N ASP A 39 -40.66 6.27 -3.78
CA ASP A 39 -41.08 6.96 -2.56
C ASP A 39 -41.55 5.96 -1.48
N GLU A 40 -42.30 4.92 -1.87
CA GLU A 40 -42.66 3.83 -0.95
C GLU A 40 -41.43 3.07 -0.41
N THR A 41 -40.37 2.94 -1.22
CA THR A 41 -39.11 2.30 -0.82
C THR A 41 -38.30 3.20 0.13
N LYS A 42 -38.27 4.52 -0.11
CA LYS A 42 -37.66 5.47 0.83
C LYS A 42 -38.35 5.43 2.18
N ASP A 43 -39.68 5.43 2.22
CA ASP A 43 -40.43 5.43 3.48
C ASP A 43 -40.31 4.11 4.25
N LYS A 44 -40.17 2.97 3.57
CA LYS A 44 -40.02 1.66 4.23
C LYS A 44 -38.61 1.35 4.72
N TYR A 45 -37.57 1.77 3.99
CA TYR A 45 -36.20 1.28 4.22
C TYR A 45 -35.22 2.34 4.73
N LEU A 46 -35.56 3.63 4.71
CA LEU A 46 -34.75 4.71 5.27
C LEU A 46 -35.35 5.28 6.56
N GLN A 47 -35.76 4.42 7.50
CA GLN A 47 -35.88 4.86 8.90
C GLN A 47 -34.48 4.95 9.53
N LEU A 48 -33.74 5.99 9.16
CA LEU A 48 -32.53 6.40 9.85
C LEU A 48 -32.92 6.95 11.24
N ASN A 49 -32.89 6.07 12.24
CA ASN A 49 -32.91 6.48 13.64
C ASN A 49 -31.57 7.15 13.98
N THR A 50 -31.43 8.42 13.60
CA THR A 50 -30.34 9.26 14.06
C THR A 50 -30.61 9.63 15.51
N ARG A 51 -30.09 8.82 16.45
CA ARG A 51 -29.93 9.27 17.83
C ARG A 51 -28.80 10.30 17.83
N LEU A 52 -29.11 11.52 18.24
CA LEU A 52 -28.09 12.50 18.57
C LEU A 52 -27.25 11.91 19.71
N ILE A 53 -25.98 11.62 19.44
CA ILE A 53 -25.03 11.30 20.51
C ILE A 53 -24.66 12.64 21.13
N GLU A 54 -25.34 13.01 22.22
CA GLU A 54 -24.90 14.10 23.09
C GLU A 54 -23.66 13.61 23.84
N ILE A 55 -22.48 13.86 23.26
CA ILE A 55 -21.21 13.68 23.97
C ILE A 55 -21.14 14.81 24.98
N ASN A 56 -21.37 14.49 26.25
CA ASN A 56 -21.19 15.43 27.35
C ASN A 56 -19.72 15.88 27.35
N GLU A 57 -19.44 17.18 27.35
CA GLU A 57 -18.08 17.72 27.38
C GLU A 57 -17.29 17.20 28.62
N ASN A 58 -17.99 16.80 29.69
CA ASN A 58 -17.38 16.19 30.87
C ASN A 58 -17.03 14.68 30.72
N SER A 59 -17.44 14.04 29.62
CA SER A 59 -17.15 12.63 29.32
C SER A 59 -15.94 12.43 28.41
N ILE A 60 -15.39 13.51 27.84
CA ILE A 60 -14.09 13.51 27.18
C ILE A 60 -13.05 14.00 28.20
N GLN A 61 -12.50 13.07 28.98
CA GLN A 61 -11.25 13.35 29.69
C GLN A 61 -10.10 13.17 28.73
N ILE A 62 -9.66 14.26 28.10
CA ILE A 62 -8.34 14.30 27.47
C ILE A 62 -7.34 14.43 28.61
N HIS A 63 -6.74 13.32 29.01
CA HIS A 63 -5.57 13.37 29.87
C HIS A 63 -4.43 13.97 29.04
N GLU A 64 -4.16 15.25 29.28
CA GLU A 64 -2.91 15.86 28.85
C GLU A 64 -1.79 15.25 29.70
N THR A 65 -1.26 14.11 29.25
CA THR A 65 -0.06 13.53 29.83
C THR A 65 1.10 14.43 29.45
N ASN A 66 1.38 15.44 30.30
CA ASN A 66 2.63 16.20 30.32
C ASN A 66 3.80 15.37 30.89
N GLU A 67 3.73 14.06 30.75
CA GLU A 67 4.83 13.17 31.08
C GLU A 67 5.58 12.91 29.77
N LEU A 68 6.89 13.17 29.79
CA LEU A 68 7.87 12.54 28.90
C LEU A 68 7.76 11.02 29.06
N TYR A 69 6.71 10.44 28.51
CA TYR A 69 6.52 9.00 28.44
C TYR A 69 7.57 8.50 27.46
N ASN A 70 8.69 8.01 27.99
CA ASN A 70 9.51 6.99 27.33
C ASN A 70 8.72 5.65 27.26
N GLY A 71 7.45 5.71 26.84
CA GLY A 71 6.64 4.54 26.56
C GLY A 71 7.15 3.92 25.27
N SER A 72 7.35 2.61 25.27
CA SER A 72 7.58 1.85 24.03
C SER A 72 6.52 2.25 23.00
N ILE A 73 6.94 2.67 21.79
CA ILE A 73 6.04 2.99 20.64
C ILE A 73 5.07 1.83 20.42
N ILE A 74 5.56 0.64 20.71
CA ILE A 74 4.90 -0.60 20.40
C ILE A 74 4.56 -1.31 21.72
N PRO A 75 3.28 -1.63 22.01
CA PRO A 75 2.93 -2.44 23.15
C PRO A 75 3.53 -3.85 23.03
N PRO A 76 3.57 -4.63 24.13
CA PRO A 76 4.09 -5.99 24.10
C PRO A 76 3.49 -6.81 22.95
N ALA A 77 4.30 -7.69 22.37
CA ALA A 77 3.85 -8.57 21.30
C ALA A 77 2.66 -9.41 21.80
N THR A 78 1.56 -9.41 21.04
CA THR A 78 0.37 -10.21 21.35
C THR A 78 0.54 -11.65 20.87
N LYS A 79 1.34 -11.84 19.81
CA LYS A 79 1.70 -13.14 19.24
C LYS A 79 3.11 -13.10 18.65
N THR A 80 3.79 -14.23 18.70
CA THR A 80 5.12 -14.40 18.12
C THR A 80 5.23 -15.71 17.34
N MET A 81 6.10 -15.73 16.34
CA MET A 81 6.50 -16.92 15.59
C MET A 81 8.01 -16.88 15.43
N ASN A 82 8.70 -17.96 15.80
CA ASN A 82 10.16 -18.00 15.68
C ASN A 82 10.58 -18.32 14.23
N TYR A 83 11.66 -17.70 13.79
CA TYR A 83 12.34 -18.10 12.56
C TYR A 83 13.17 -19.36 12.79
N LEU A 84 13.32 -20.12 11.71
CA LEU A 84 14.40 -21.10 11.58
C LEU A 84 15.61 -20.43 10.92
N ASP A 85 16.76 -21.09 10.96
CA ASP A 85 17.99 -20.57 10.35
C ASP A 85 17.77 -20.26 8.84
N ASP A 86 18.51 -19.27 8.32
CA ASP A 86 18.47 -18.81 6.91
C ASP A 86 17.15 -18.18 6.40
N CYS A 87 16.20 -17.84 7.27
CA CYS A 87 15.00 -17.11 6.89
C CYS A 87 15.32 -15.69 6.37
N SER A 88 14.56 -15.24 5.36
CA SER A 88 14.64 -13.84 4.92
C SER A 88 13.77 -13.04 5.85
N LYS A 89 14.31 -11.95 6.39
CA LYS A 89 13.62 -11.13 7.39
C LYS A 89 12.65 -10.14 6.75
N ILE A 90 12.40 -10.26 5.46
CA ILE A 90 11.47 -9.42 4.70
C ILE A 90 10.08 -10.00 4.81
N LEU A 91 9.12 -9.14 5.12
CA LEU A 91 7.71 -9.47 5.14
C LEU A 91 6.91 -8.43 4.36
N CYS A 92 5.76 -8.83 3.85
CA CYS A 92 4.80 -7.93 3.22
C CYS A 92 3.39 -8.47 3.47
N THR A 93 2.41 -7.59 3.41
CA THR A 93 1.02 -7.86 3.75
C THR A 93 0.12 -7.45 2.61
N ASN A 94 -0.97 -8.18 2.43
CA ASN A 94 -2.11 -7.75 1.63
C ASN A 94 -3.36 -7.55 2.49
N GLU A 95 -3.16 -7.21 3.76
CA GLU A 95 -4.15 -7.03 4.83
C GLU A 95 -4.81 -8.33 5.33
N ARG A 96 -4.95 -9.32 4.46
CA ARG A 96 -5.52 -10.64 4.78
C ARG A 96 -4.45 -11.63 5.23
N TYR A 97 -3.33 -11.65 4.53
CA TYR A 97 -2.21 -12.54 4.78
C TYR A 97 -0.90 -11.77 4.87
N LEU A 98 0.01 -12.29 5.67
CA LEU A 98 1.40 -11.87 5.73
C LEU A 98 2.24 -12.88 4.93
N LEU A 99 2.89 -12.43 3.85
CA LEU A 99 3.84 -13.23 3.09
C LEU A 99 5.23 -13.09 3.70
N VAL A 100 5.82 -14.23 4.05
CA VAL A 100 7.13 -14.32 4.70
C VAL A 100 7.97 -15.42 4.06
N HIS A 101 9.29 -15.39 4.28
CA HIS A 101 10.18 -16.50 3.95
C HIS A 101 10.52 -17.26 5.23
N HIS A 102 10.03 -18.49 5.35
CA HIS A 102 10.20 -19.34 6.52
C HIS A 102 10.61 -20.75 6.07
N ASP A 103 11.70 -21.29 6.61
CA ASP A 103 12.19 -22.65 6.34
C ASP A 103 12.37 -23.00 4.85
N SER A 104 13.11 -22.16 4.11
CA SER A 104 13.28 -22.30 2.65
C SER A 104 11.97 -22.24 1.83
N ASN A 105 10.85 -21.86 2.44
CA ASN A 105 9.55 -21.71 1.80
C ASN A 105 9.09 -20.24 1.84
N LEU A 106 8.32 -19.84 0.85
CA LEU A 106 7.42 -18.69 0.96
C LEU A 106 6.14 -19.15 1.62
N CYS A 107 5.75 -18.50 2.73
CA CYS A 107 4.59 -18.88 3.54
C CYS A 107 3.61 -17.71 3.64
N LEU A 108 2.32 -18.01 3.49
CA LEU A 108 1.23 -17.09 3.83
C LEU A 108 0.77 -17.38 5.25
N LEU A 109 0.90 -16.39 6.12
CA LEU A 109 0.42 -16.44 7.50
C LEU A 109 -0.91 -15.70 7.63
N ASP A 110 -1.81 -16.23 8.45
CA ASP A 110 -2.99 -15.49 8.92
C ASP A 110 -2.65 -14.53 10.07
N LYS A 111 -3.66 -13.84 10.61
CA LYS A 111 -3.52 -12.89 11.74
C LYS A 111 -3.19 -13.59 13.06
N GLU A 112 -3.27 -14.90 13.08
CA GLU A 112 -2.94 -15.77 14.18
C GLU A 112 -1.51 -16.34 14.07
N LEU A 113 -0.77 -15.97 13.01
CA LEU A 113 0.55 -16.51 12.63
C LEU A 113 0.54 -18.00 12.26
N ASN A 114 -0.61 -18.55 11.88
CA ASN A 114 -0.68 -19.90 11.32
C ASN A 114 -0.29 -19.89 9.84
N ILE A 115 0.53 -20.87 9.42
CA ILE A 115 0.84 -21.09 8.00
C ILE A 115 -0.42 -21.63 7.30
N ILE A 116 -1.00 -20.82 6.42
CA ILE A 116 -2.19 -21.19 5.63
C ILE A 116 -1.79 -21.91 4.36
N LYS A 117 -0.70 -21.45 3.72
CA LYS A 117 -0.11 -22.07 2.52
C LYS A 117 1.38 -21.80 2.50
N GLU A 118 2.10 -22.70 1.85
CA GLU A 118 3.54 -22.57 1.66
C GLU A 118 3.98 -23.10 0.30
N LYS A 119 5.13 -22.63 -0.17
CA LYS A 119 5.77 -23.09 -1.40
C LYS A 119 7.28 -22.95 -1.28
N SER A 120 7.99 -24.02 -1.62
CA SER A 120 9.46 -24.01 -1.69
C SER A 120 9.99 -22.87 -2.56
N TRP A 121 10.94 -22.13 -1.98
CA TRP A 121 11.56 -20.97 -2.59
C TRP A 121 13.02 -21.25 -2.93
N THR A 122 13.27 -21.48 -4.21
CA THR A 122 14.60 -21.81 -4.75
C THR A 122 15.19 -20.69 -5.61
N GLN A 123 14.57 -19.50 -5.61
CA GLN A 123 14.88 -18.43 -6.55
C GLN A 123 15.95 -17.44 -6.03
N GLY A 124 16.62 -17.77 -4.93
CA GLY A 124 17.70 -17.00 -4.33
C GLY A 124 17.23 -16.01 -3.26
N TRP A 125 18.12 -15.12 -2.82
CA TRP A 125 17.82 -14.18 -1.73
C TRP A 125 16.75 -13.15 -2.11
N ILE A 126 15.77 -13.02 -1.23
CA ILE A 126 14.70 -12.03 -1.32
C ILE A 126 15.25 -10.69 -0.83
N MET A 127 15.23 -9.70 -1.70
CA MET A 127 15.68 -8.34 -1.43
C MET A 127 14.55 -7.49 -0.84
N ASP A 128 13.35 -7.64 -1.40
CA ASP A 128 12.17 -6.89 -0.99
C ASP A 128 10.90 -7.58 -1.46
N ILE A 129 9.75 -7.22 -0.87
CA ILE A 129 8.44 -7.72 -1.27
C ILE A 129 7.45 -6.55 -1.22
N CYS A 130 6.60 -6.41 -2.24
CA CYS A 130 5.45 -5.51 -2.19
C CYS A 130 4.17 -6.22 -2.64
N TRP A 131 3.02 -5.68 -2.24
CA TRP A 131 1.71 -6.11 -2.73
C TRP A 131 1.23 -5.17 -3.83
N SER A 132 0.62 -5.72 -4.87
CA SER A 132 -0.12 -4.94 -5.88
C SER A 132 -1.59 -5.32 -5.81
N SER A 133 -2.43 -4.36 -5.39
CA SER A 133 -3.88 -4.52 -5.41
C SER A 133 -4.42 -4.70 -6.84
N THR A 134 -3.85 -3.96 -7.80
CA THR A 134 -4.22 -4.02 -9.24
C THR A 134 -4.01 -5.39 -9.85
N LEU A 135 -2.91 -6.06 -9.53
CA LEU A 135 -2.67 -7.44 -9.98
C LEU A 135 -3.32 -8.45 -9.03
N SER A 136 -3.65 -8.04 -7.81
CA SER A 136 -3.99 -8.91 -6.68
C SER A 136 -2.93 -9.99 -6.47
N ARG A 137 -1.65 -9.59 -6.49
CA ARG A 137 -0.49 -10.48 -6.39
C ARG A 137 0.60 -9.85 -5.52
N PHE A 138 1.34 -10.69 -4.81
CA PHE A 138 2.61 -10.26 -4.24
C PHE A 138 3.68 -10.21 -5.33
N LEU A 139 4.55 -9.21 -5.25
CA LEU A 139 5.74 -9.09 -6.07
C LEU A 139 6.96 -9.33 -5.18
N VAL A 140 7.68 -10.42 -5.45
CA VAL A 140 8.89 -10.80 -4.72
C VAL A 140 10.10 -10.41 -5.55
N LEU A 141 10.90 -9.50 -5.01
CA LEU A 141 12.10 -8.99 -5.64
C LEU A 141 13.32 -9.77 -5.13
N THR A 142 14.09 -10.30 -6.05
CA THR A 142 15.44 -10.84 -5.79
C THR A 142 16.49 -9.86 -6.33
N ARG A 143 17.78 -10.16 -6.14
CA ARG A 143 18.86 -9.30 -6.64
C ARG A 143 18.77 -9.03 -8.15
N SER A 144 18.18 -9.92 -8.93
CA SER A 144 18.23 -9.87 -10.40
C SER A 144 16.87 -10.03 -11.09
N TYR A 145 15.87 -10.54 -10.38
CA TYR A 145 14.60 -10.94 -10.96
C TYR A 145 13.43 -10.53 -10.08
N LEU A 146 12.28 -10.36 -10.72
CA LEU A 146 11.01 -10.08 -10.07
C LEU A 146 10.05 -11.24 -10.35
N PHE A 147 9.34 -11.67 -9.32
CA PHE A 147 8.39 -12.78 -9.38
C PHE A 147 7.01 -12.33 -8.90
N LEU A 148 5.96 -12.82 -9.55
CA LEU A 148 4.58 -12.71 -9.10
C LEU A 148 4.23 -13.95 -8.30
N ILE A 149 3.61 -13.76 -7.14
CA ILE A 149 3.08 -14.81 -6.30
C ILE A 149 1.56 -14.66 -6.21
N ASP A 150 0.85 -15.72 -6.56
CA ASP A 150 -0.59 -15.82 -6.45
C ASP A 150 -0.99 -16.36 -5.07
N GLU A 151 -1.74 -15.58 -4.29
CA GLU A 151 -2.13 -16.00 -2.93
C GLU A 151 -3.10 -17.20 -2.90
N SER A 152 -3.85 -17.41 -3.99
CA SER A 152 -4.83 -18.49 -4.08
C SER A 152 -4.17 -19.83 -4.40
N THR A 153 -3.11 -19.82 -5.22
CA THR A 153 -2.44 -21.05 -5.71
C THR A 153 -1.02 -21.22 -5.20
N MET A 154 -0.42 -20.19 -4.59
CA MET A 154 1.03 -20.08 -4.33
C MET A 154 1.89 -20.30 -5.58
N SER A 155 1.33 -20.05 -6.77
CA SER A 155 2.09 -20.15 -8.01
C SER A 155 3.10 -19.00 -8.11
N VAL A 156 4.31 -19.33 -8.58
CA VAL A 156 5.44 -18.40 -8.69
C VAL A 156 5.76 -18.21 -10.17
N VAL A 157 5.59 -16.99 -10.67
CA VAL A 157 5.83 -16.65 -12.08
C VAL A 157 6.87 -15.56 -12.19
N ARG A 158 7.99 -15.84 -12.89
CA ARG A 158 9.01 -14.83 -13.16
C ARG A 158 8.52 -13.83 -14.22
N ILE A 159 8.68 -12.54 -13.95
CA ILE A 159 8.41 -11.49 -14.93
C ILE A 159 9.65 -11.31 -15.83
N GLN A 160 9.52 -11.70 -17.10
CA GLN A 160 10.64 -11.71 -18.04
C GLN A 160 11.02 -10.32 -18.57
N LYS A 161 10.08 -9.36 -18.57
CA LYS A 161 10.28 -8.02 -19.14
C LYS A 161 11.08 -7.06 -18.24
N VAL A 162 11.31 -7.42 -16.98
CA VAL A 162 12.13 -6.62 -16.06
C VAL A 162 13.61 -6.88 -16.35
N PRO A 163 14.42 -5.84 -16.62
CA PRO A 163 15.83 -6.04 -16.95
C PRO A 163 16.60 -6.61 -15.76
N LYS A 164 17.65 -7.37 -16.06
CA LYS A 164 18.54 -7.94 -15.05
C LYS A 164 19.51 -6.87 -14.55
N LEU A 165 19.13 -6.18 -13.48
CA LEU A 165 19.96 -5.20 -12.78
C LEU A 165 20.17 -5.63 -11.32
N ALA A 166 21.04 -4.94 -10.59
CA ALA A 166 21.19 -5.13 -9.15
C ALA A 166 20.05 -4.42 -8.42
N TRP A 167 18.91 -5.09 -8.27
CA TRP A 167 17.74 -4.51 -7.61
C TRP A 167 17.88 -4.50 -6.09
N TRP A 168 17.22 -3.54 -5.44
CA TRP A 168 17.30 -3.35 -4.00
C TRP A 168 15.95 -3.31 -3.31
N SER A 169 15.01 -2.49 -3.78
CA SER A 169 13.69 -2.32 -3.16
C SER A 169 12.60 -2.09 -4.21
N CYS A 170 11.36 -2.45 -3.86
CA CYS A 170 10.18 -2.32 -4.72
C CYS A 170 8.97 -1.78 -3.96
N THR A 171 8.13 -1.00 -4.66
CA THR A 171 6.81 -0.58 -4.18
C THR A 171 5.85 -0.41 -5.35
N CYS A 172 4.55 -0.43 -5.09
CA CYS A 172 3.51 -0.26 -6.10
C CYS A 172 2.58 0.92 -5.79
N SER A 173 2.10 1.57 -6.85
CA SER A 173 0.82 2.29 -6.85
C SER A 173 -0.24 1.42 -7.52
N ASP A 174 -1.45 1.97 -7.70
CA ASP A 174 -2.52 1.30 -8.44
C ASP A 174 -2.22 1.11 -9.94
N THR A 175 -1.28 1.87 -10.49
CA THR A 175 -1.00 1.85 -11.94
C THR A 175 0.42 1.41 -12.26
N SER A 176 1.34 1.56 -11.31
CA SER A 176 2.76 1.44 -11.56
C SER A 176 3.49 0.62 -10.50
N LEU A 177 4.49 -0.13 -10.94
CA LEU A 177 5.53 -0.72 -10.11
C LEU A 177 6.76 0.17 -10.17
N TYR A 178 7.40 0.37 -9.02
CA TYR A 178 8.64 1.13 -8.90
C TYR A 178 9.74 0.24 -8.33
N LEU A 179 10.90 0.22 -8.99
CA LEU A 179 12.08 -0.54 -8.57
C LEU A 179 13.29 0.40 -8.41
N THR A 180 14.06 0.23 -7.34
CA THR A 180 15.32 0.95 -7.10
C THR A 180 16.53 0.02 -7.20
N THR A 181 17.68 0.55 -7.68
CA THR A 181 18.93 -0.20 -7.83
C THR A 181 19.84 -0.10 -6.60
N LYS A 182 20.63 -1.15 -6.35
CA LYS A 182 21.61 -1.27 -5.25
C LYS A 182 22.94 -0.58 -5.59
N ASP A 183 22.90 0.64 -6.10
CA ASP A 183 24.10 1.36 -6.54
C ASP A 183 24.20 2.72 -5.85
N TRP A 184 25.42 3.23 -5.74
CA TRP A 184 25.65 4.65 -5.46
C TRP A 184 25.10 5.47 -6.63
N GLY A 185 24.36 6.55 -6.34
CA GLY A 185 23.51 7.19 -7.33
C GLY A 185 22.38 6.26 -7.79
N SER A 186 21.60 5.73 -6.84
CA SER A 186 20.54 4.77 -7.13
C SER A 186 19.54 5.32 -8.15
N ASN A 187 19.17 4.49 -9.14
CA ASN A 187 18.13 4.81 -10.12
C ASN A 187 16.77 4.34 -9.62
N ILE A 188 15.69 4.97 -10.10
CA ILE A 188 14.33 4.46 -9.92
C ILE A 188 13.73 4.18 -11.29
N TYR A 189 13.17 2.98 -11.46
CA TYR A 189 12.50 2.53 -12.67
C TYR A 189 11.01 2.40 -12.40
N GLN A 190 10.19 3.03 -13.24
CA GLN A 190 8.75 2.91 -13.24
C GLN A 190 8.31 1.94 -14.33
N PHE A 191 7.47 0.98 -13.98
CA PHE A 191 6.83 0.08 -14.91
C PHE A 191 5.32 0.24 -14.80
N THR A 192 4.58 0.10 -15.90
CA THR A 192 3.13 -0.14 -15.81
C THR A 192 2.86 -1.47 -15.09
N LEU A 193 1.72 -1.61 -14.42
CA LEU A 193 1.26 -2.90 -13.90
C LEU A 193 0.37 -3.64 -14.93
N TRP A 194 -0.59 -2.91 -15.51
CA TRP A 194 -1.61 -3.43 -16.43
C TRP A 194 -1.56 -2.70 -17.78
N PRO A 195 -1.84 -3.36 -18.93
CA PRO A 195 -2.16 -4.79 -19.12
C PRO A 195 -0.92 -5.70 -19.04
N SER A 196 0.27 -5.12 -18.99
CA SER A 196 1.50 -5.88 -18.76
C SER A 196 2.56 -5.01 -18.13
N ILE A 197 3.52 -5.65 -17.46
CA ILE A 197 4.65 -4.96 -16.84
C ILE A 197 5.64 -4.51 -17.91
N GLN A 198 5.70 -3.21 -18.14
CA GLN A 198 6.55 -2.58 -19.15
C GLN A 198 7.18 -1.31 -18.59
N LEU A 199 8.46 -1.10 -18.89
CA LEU A 199 9.20 0.07 -18.46
C LEU A 199 8.60 1.33 -19.12
N THR A 200 8.19 2.30 -18.30
CA THR A 200 7.64 3.58 -18.78
C THR A 200 8.57 4.74 -18.52
N LYS A 201 9.27 4.74 -17.38
CA LYS A 201 10.12 5.86 -16.97
C LYS A 201 11.32 5.37 -16.18
N ARG A 202 12.42 6.10 -16.30
CA ARG A 202 13.62 5.92 -15.47
C ARG A 202 14.05 7.28 -14.93
N TRP A 203 14.08 7.42 -13.62
CA TRP A 203 14.72 8.53 -12.93
C TRP A 203 16.16 8.16 -12.59
N GLN A 204 17.06 9.13 -12.74
CA GLN A 204 18.49 8.96 -12.55
C GLN A 204 19.04 10.07 -11.62
N PRO A 205 20.21 9.87 -11.00
CA PRO A 205 20.92 10.96 -10.33
C PRO A 205 21.16 12.15 -11.28
N PRO A 206 21.13 13.40 -10.78
CA PRO A 206 20.93 13.80 -9.39
C PRO A 206 19.45 13.91 -8.98
N GLN A 207 18.50 13.55 -9.85
CA GLN A 207 17.08 13.68 -9.55
C GLN A 207 16.66 12.73 -8.42
N THR A 208 17.11 11.48 -8.48
CA THR A 208 16.79 10.45 -7.47
C THR A 208 17.51 10.70 -6.15
N CYS A 209 18.83 10.70 -6.19
CA CYS A 209 19.73 11.00 -5.09
C CYS A 209 21.07 11.48 -5.65
N LYS A 210 21.98 11.95 -4.80
CA LYS A 210 23.34 12.33 -5.22
C LYS A 210 24.18 11.10 -5.56
N GLN A 211 25.33 11.32 -6.21
CA GLN A 211 26.22 10.24 -6.65
C GLN A 211 26.83 9.45 -5.48
N GLU A 212 27.03 10.10 -4.34
CA GLU A 212 27.52 9.52 -3.09
C GLU A 212 26.43 8.93 -2.20
N GLU A 213 25.17 9.05 -2.61
CA GLU A 213 24.00 8.59 -1.90
C GLU A 213 23.44 7.28 -2.49
N THR A 214 22.71 6.52 -1.70
CA THR A 214 21.96 5.35 -2.15
C THR A 214 20.56 5.35 -1.55
N ILE A 215 19.59 4.83 -2.30
CA ILE A 215 18.23 4.62 -1.83
C ILE A 215 18.13 3.22 -1.21
N ASN A 216 18.02 3.15 0.11
CA ASN A 216 17.96 1.91 0.87
C ASN A 216 16.57 1.26 0.90
N ASN A 217 15.50 2.06 0.82
CA ASN A 217 14.14 1.55 0.78
C ASN A 217 13.22 2.64 0.24
N MET A 218 12.11 2.23 -0.35
CA MET A 218 11.14 3.15 -0.93
C MET A 218 9.73 2.59 -0.78
N ILE A 219 8.83 3.39 -0.24
CA ILE A 219 7.41 3.05 -0.09
C ILE A 219 6.56 4.12 -0.76
N TYR A 220 5.62 3.70 -1.60
CA TYR A 220 4.63 4.57 -2.22
C TYR A 220 3.39 4.68 -1.35
N ASN A 221 2.85 5.88 -1.20
CA ASN A 221 1.54 6.13 -0.61
C ASN A 221 0.95 7.41 -1.19
N LYS A 222 -0.31 7.38 -1.68
CA LYS A 222 -1.08 8.56 -2.12
C LYS A 222 -0.25 9.58 -2.92
N GLU A 223 0.31 9.15 -4.05
CA GLU A 223 1.14 9.97 -4.95
C GLU A 223 2.44 10.51 -4.34
N LYS A 224 2.92 9.90 -3.25
CA LYS A 224 4.16 10.27 -2.59
C LYS A 224 5.05 9.04 -2.43
N PHE A 225 6.35 9.27 -2.37
CA PHE A 225 7.35 8.28 -1.99
C PHE A 225 7.98 8.67 -0.67
N ALA A 226 7.96 7.78 0.31
CA ALA A 226 8.92 7.80 1.39
C ALA A 226 10.19 7.08 0.90
N VAL A 227 11.33 7.76 0.96
CA VAL A 227 12.61 7.29 0.42
C VAL A 227 13.65 7.33 1.53
N MET A 228 14.24 6.18 1.85
CA MET A 228 15.38 6.09 2.78
C MET A 228 16.67 6.33 2.01
N ILE A 229 17.41 7.38 2.38
CA ILE A 229 18.67 7.75 1.75
C ILE A 229 19.82 7.52 2.71
N TYR A 230 20.91 6.94 2.22
CA TYR A 230 22.17 6.83 2.93
C TYR A 230 23.29 7.54 2.15
N ASN A 231 23.99 8.46 2.81
CA ASN A 231 25.15 9.15 2.25
C ASN A 231 26.44 8.52 2.79
N ARG A 232 27.30 7.99 1.90
CA ARG A 232 28.53 7.31 2.32
C ARG A 232 29.62 8.21 2.86
N LEU A 233 29.65 9.48 2.43
CA LEU A 233 30.71 10.41 2.80
C LEU A 233 30.47 10.95 4.20
N THR A 234 29.23 11.33 4.50
CA THR A 234 28.84 11.86 5.81
C THR A 234 28.36 10.79 6.77
N LYS A 235 28.14 9.56 6.28
CA LYS A 235 27.45 8.46 6.96
C LYS A 235 26.00 8.75 7.37
N ALA A 236 25.47 9.91 7.00
CA ALA A 236 24.12 10.32 7.38
C ALA A 236 23.06 9.42 6.73
N LYS A 237 22.02 9.10 7.49
CA LYS A 237 20.78 8.53 6.97
C LYS A 237 19.66 9.52 7.13
N SER A 238 18.82 9.59 6.11
CA SER A 238 17.62 10.40 6.13
C SER A 238 16.45 9.63 5.55
N ILE A 239 15.26 10.00 5.98
CA ILE A 239 14.04 9.72 5.25
C ILE A 239 13.60 11.00 4.56
N GLU A 240 13.19 10.88 3.30
CA GLU A 240 12.62 11.98 2.54
C GLU A 240 11.25 11.59 2.03
N LEU A 241 10.31 12.52 2.09
CA LEU A 241 9.03 12.38 1.39
C LEU A 241 9.09 13.18 0.10
N ARG A 242 8.79 12.53 -1.02
CA ARG A 242 8.90 13.10 -2.37
C ARG A 242 7.60 12.93 -3.14
N SER A 243 7.28 13.88 -4.01
CA SER A 243 6.19 13.76 -4.98
C SER A 243 6.44 12.60 -5.93
N ALA A 244 5.50 11.69 -6.15
CA ALA A 244 5.71 10.57 -7.07
C ALA A 244 5.73 11.00 -8.55
N ASN A 245 5.11 12.14 -8.87
CA ASN A 245 5.03 12.65 -10.23
C ASN A 245 6.32 13.39 -10.63
N THR A 246 6.72 14.37 -9.82
CA THR A 246 7.85 15.27 -10.10
C THR A 246 9.15 14.80 -9.44
N PHE A 247 9.05 13.99 -8.39
CA PHE A 247 10.15 13.59 -7.52
C PHE A 247 10.74 14.73 -6.67
N ASP A 248 10.04 15.87 -6.61
CA ASP A 248 10.38 16.99 -5.74
C ASP A 248 10.25 16.60 -4.28
N ARG A 249 11.16 17.10 -3.46
CA ARG A 249 11.20 16.83 -2.03
C ARG A 249 10.19 17.70 -1.29
N LEU A 250 9.26 17.05 -0.59
CA LEU A 250 8.25 17.68 0.25
C LEU A 250 8.80 17.97 1.64
N TRP A 251 9.48 16.99 2.25
CA TRP A 251 10.23 17.15 3.48
C TRP A 251 11.39 16.16 3.56
N ALA A 252 12.32 16.43 4.48
CA ALA A 252 13.42 15.53 4.83
C ALA A 252 13.61 15.53 6.35
N LEU A 253 13.92 14.36 6.91
CA LEU A 253 14.33 14.20 8.29
C LEU A 253 15.62 13.38 8.34
N ASN A 254 16.67 13.95 8.93
CA ASN A 254 17.88 13.21 9.23
C ASN A 254 17.65 12.37 10.49
N LEU A 255 18.08 11.11 10.44
CA LEU A 255 17.97 10.19 11.56
C LEU A 255 19.33 10.12 12.26
N ASP A 256 19.31 10.14 13.58
CA ASP A 256 20.50 10.01 14.41
C ASP A 256 20.97 8.54 14.44
N ILE A 257 21.63 8.13 13.35
CA ILE A 257 22.06 6.75 13.13
C ILE A 257 23.50 6.73 12.61
N ASP A 258 24.45 6.58 13.53
CA ASP A 258 25.89 6.65 13.24
C ASP A 258 26.55 5.26 13.09
N TYR A 259 26.32 4.61 11.95
CA TYR A 259 27.06 3.40 11.55
C TYR A 259 27.05 3.22 10.03
N ASP A 260 27.97 2.42 9.47
CA ASP A 260 27.99 2.13 8.02
C ASP A 260 27.21 0.84 7.71
N SER A 261 25.89 0.98 7.48
CA SER A 261 25.07 -0.13 6.99
C SER A 261 23.78 0.38 6.36
N ARG A 262 23.26 -0.44 5.44
CA ARG A 262 22.05 -0.20 4.64
C ARG A 262 20.82 -0.91 5.22
N ALA A 263 20.93 -1.50 6.41
CA ALA A 263 19.89 -2.29 7.06
C ALA A 263 18.81 -1.43 7.72
N ILE A 264 18.26 -0.48 6.95
CA ILE A 264 17.21 0.44 7.42
C ILE A 264 16.07 0.38 6.42
N ARG A 265 14.87 0.15 6.94
CA ARG A 265 13.65 0.08 6.14
C ARG A 265 12.60 0.99 6.72
N CYS A 266 11.64 1.40 5.90
CA CYS A 266 10.47 2.10 6.36
C CYS A 266 9.20 1.33 6.00
N CYS A 267 8.15 1.57 6.77
CA CYS A 267 6.81 1.15 6.42
C CYS A 267 5.82 2.29 6.71
N LEU A 268 4.69 2.22 6.01
CA LEU A 268 3.58 3.12 6.24
C LEU A 268 2.81 2.66 7.49
N LEU A 269 2.48 3.61 8.36
CA LEU A 269 1.54 3.44 9.47
C LEU A 269 0.18 4.05 9.10
N ASN A 270 -0.79 3.90 10.00
CA ASN A 270 -2.07 4.62 9.88
C ASN A 270 -1.86 6.14 9.83
N ASN A 271 -2.87 6.86 9.31
CA ASN A 271 -2.87 8.33 9.23
C ASN A 271 -1.72 8.93 8.39
N ASP A 272 -1.21 8.16 7.42
CA ASP A 272 -0.09 8.56 6.56
C ASP A 272 1.22 8.87 7.32
N GLU A 273 1.38 8.27 8.51
CA GLU A 273 2.60 8.33 9.31
C GLU A 273 3.58 7.23 8.89
N TRP A 274 4.83 7.34 9.33
CA TRP A 274 5.91 6.46 8.90
C TRP A 274 6.62 5.86 10.10
N LEU A 275 7.01 4.59 9.96
CA LEU A 275 7.90 3.91 10.89
C LEU A 275 9.18 3.58 10.15
N VAL A 276 10.32 3.96 10.71
CA VAL A 276 11.63 3.49 10.26
C VAL A 276 12.12 2.46 11.25
N VAL A 277 12.54 1.30 10.74
CA VAL A 277 13.18 0.23 11.50
C VAL A 277 14.68 0.24 11.26
N ASP A 278 15.44 0.26 12.33
CA ASP A 278 16.90 0.19 12.32
C ASP A 278 17.37 -1.10 12.99
N TRP A 279 17.87 -2.03 12.18
CA TRP A 279 18.41 -3.30 12.68
C TRP A 279 19.60 -3.07 13.61
N ASN A 280 20.59 -2.26 13.24
CA ASN A 280 21.85 -2.24 13.99
C ASN A 280 21.74 -1.56 15.35
N THR A 281 20.97 -0.46 15.46
CA THR A 281 20.78 0.20 16.76
C THR A 281 19.59 -0.36 17.53
N SER A 282 18.85 -1.29 16.94
CA SER A 282 17.62 -1.84 17.51
C SER A 282 16.56 -0.76 17.79
N ASN A 283 16.53 0.29 16.97
CA ASN A 283 15.63 1.42 17.16
C ASN A 283 14.47 1.43 16.17
N LEU A 284 13.38 2.02 16.63
CA LEU A 284 12.21 2.37 15.84
C LEU A 284 12.00 3.87 15.89
N PHE A 285 11.87 4.50 14.73
CA PHE A 285 11.61 5.93 14.62
C PHE A 285 10.21 6.15 14.07
N HIS A 286 9.33 6.75 14.89
CA HIS A 286 7.98 7.12 14.48
C HIS A 286 7.96 8.56 13.99
N ILE A 287 7.54 8.74 12.74
CA ILE A 287 7.61 10.01 12.02
C ILE A 287 6.19 10.39 11.58
N SER A 288 5.79 11.63 11.85
CA SER A 288 4.49 12.15 11.43
C SER A 288 4.39 12.26 9.91
N ASN A 289 3.17 12.42 9.40
CA ASN A 289 2.91 12.72 8.00
C ASN A 289 3.57 14.05 7.51
N GLU A 290 3.87 14.96 8.45
CA GLU A 290 4.56 16.23 8.25
C GLU A 290 6.10 16.12 8.29
N GLY A 291 6.66 14.94 8.53
CA GLY A 291 8.11 14.73 8.59
C GLY A 291 8.75 15.11 9.92
N LYS A 292 7.97 15.20 11.00
CA LYS A 292 8.51 15.43 12.35
C LYS A 292 8.72 14.09 13.04
N LEU A 293 9.88 13.93 13.69
CA LEU A 293 10.11 12.81 14.60
C LEU A 293 9.17 12.95 15.80
N LYS A 294 8.26 12.00 15.98
CA LYS A 294 7.33 11.97 17.13
C LYS A 294 7.98 11.28 18.32
N LEU A 295 8.60 10.13 18.07
CA LEU A 295 9.17 9.27 19.11
C LEU A 295 10.27 8.38 18.52
N THR A 296 11.24 8.05 19.36
CA THR A 296 12.21 6.97 19.12
C THR A 296 12.10 5.99 20.27
N CYS A 297 12.06 4.69 19.97
CA CYS A 297 12.12 3.67 21.02
C CYS A 297 13.03 2.51 20.64
N ASP A 298 13.62 1.91 21.66
CA ASP A 298 14.34 0.65 21.53
C ASP A 298 13.36 -0.49 21.24
N TYR A 299 13.82 -1.50 20.50
CA TYR A 299 13.07 -2.69 20.16
C TYR A 299 13.98 -3.90 20.15
N ASN A 300 13.76 -4.83 21.07
CA ASN A 300 14.57 -6.03 21.25
C ASN A 300 13.68 -7.28 21.10
N PRO A 301 14.04 -8.26 20.23
CA PRO A 301 15.24 -8.35 19.39
C PRO A 301 15.24 -7.39 18.20
N SER A 302 16.42 -7.05 17.68
CA SER A 302 16.61 -6.00 16.67
C SER A 302 15.68 -6.14 15.45
N PRO A 303 14.93 -5.09 15.07
CA PRO A 303 13.95 -5.15 14.01
C PRO A 303 14.62 -5.06 12.64
N SER A 304 14.24 -5.96 11.73
CA SER A 304 14.76 -6.02 10.36
C SER A 304 13.78 -5.49 9.32
N CYS A 305 12.47 -5.64 9.55
CA CYS A 305 11.39 -5.18 8.69
C CYS A 305 10.11 -5.02 9.50
N ALA A 306 9.20 -4.15 9.06
CA ALA A 306 7.87 -4.06 9.65
C ALA A 306 6.81 -3.78 8.57
N ALA A 307 5.57 -4.16 8.84
CA ALA A 307 4.42 -3.85 7.98
C ALA A 307 3.12 -3.81 8.78
N MET A 308 2.19 -2.95 8.38
CA MET A 308 0.84 -2.91 8.94
C MET A 308 0.00 -4.10 8.46
N PHE A 309 -0.26 -5.06 9.35
CA PHE A 309 -1.09 -6.21 9.08
C PHE A 309 -2.58 -5.92 9.36
N GLY A 310 -3.21 -5.22 8.42
CA GLY A 310 -4.57 -4.71 8.59
C GLY A 310 -4.58 -3.38 9.35
N ALA A 311 -5.72 -3.03 9.95
CA ALA A 311 -5.95 -1.67 10.44
C ALA A 311 -5.24 -1.31 11.77
N ASN A 312 -4.89 -2.28 12.61
CA ASN A 312 -4.40 -1.99 13.97
C ASN A 312 -3.35 -3.00 14.47
N THR A 313 -2.75 -3.76 13.56
CA THR A 313 -1.72 -4.72 13.93
C THR A 313 -0.45 -4.40 13.15
N LEU A 314 0.65 -4.22 13.86
CA LEU A 314 1.98 -4.07 13.29
C LEU A 314 2.71 -5.40 13.39
N ALA A 315 3.12 -5.95 12.24
CA ALA A 315 4.01 -7.09 12.19
C ALA A 315 5.45 -6.58 12.14
N VAL A 316 6.29 -7.02 13.08
CA VAL A 316 7.71 -6.70 13.13
C VAL A 316 8.50 -7.99 12.97
N SER A 317 9.34 -8.03 11.95
CA SER A 317 10.28 -9.13 11.68
C SER A 317 11.63 -8.79 12.30
N THR A 318 12.24 -9.76 12.97
CA THR A 318 13.50 -9.64 13.70
C THR A 318 14.45 -10.77 13.29
N ALA A 319 15.62 -10.85 13.93
CA ALA A 319 16.49 -12.01 13.77
C ALA A 319 15.87 -13.31 14.32
N ASP A 320 15.05 -13.20 15.37
CA ASP A 320 14.55 -14.35 16.12
C ASP A 320 13.20 -14.85 15.58
N GLY A 321 12.45 -13.98 14.88
CA GLY A 321 11.10 -14.29 14.44
C GLY A 321 10.28 -13.08 14.06
N ILE A 322 8.96 -13.28 14.03
CA ILE A 322 7.94 -12.27 13.77
C ILE A 322 7.16 -12.04 15.05
N SER A 323 6.94 -10.77 15.37
CA SER A 323 6.11 -10.32 16.50
C SER A 323 4.95 -9.48 15.98
N LEU A 324 3.73 -9.79 16.44
CA LEU A 324 2.54 -8.98 16.16
C LEU A 324 2.24 -8.06 17.35
N HIS A 325 2.00 -6.80 17.06
CA HIS A 325 1.71 -5.78 18.07
C HIS A 325 0.42 -5.06 17.74
N LYS A 326 -0.44 -4.87 18.71
CA LYS A 326 -1.72 -4.18 18.51
C LYS A 326 -1.53 -2.68 18.77
N LEU A 327 -1.67 -1.85 17.74
CA LEU A 327 -1.53 -0.39 17.83
C LEU A 327 -2.78 0.30 18.35
#